data_AF-A0A3M0YY87-F1
#
_entry.id   AF-A0A3M0YY87-F1
#
_cell.length_a   1.000
_cell.length_b   1.000
_cell.length_c   1.000
_cell.angle_alpha   90.00
_cell.angle_beta   90.00
_cell.angle_gamma   90.00
#
_symmetry.space_group_name_H-M   'P 1'
#
loop_
_entity.id
_entity.type
_entity.pdbx_description
1 polymer ?
#
loop_
_entity_poly.entity_id
_entity_poly.type
_entity_poly.pdbx_seq_one_letter_code
_entity_poly.pdbx_strand_id
1 'polypeptide(L)'
;MLDGIAQVQFNRFEGNVIPYVFAGGGFVIEQFQDFHLQVPAGLGVNIRAGNNSFISVQAEYRKAFVADRDGLAVGFGWWFKLGTYDNLDEWPLDDRDADGIADSQDLCPDEFGEAATGGCPDLDGDLVADKDDLCPEEPGTRQTNGCPDTDKDGIADHDDACPDEAGIAANNGCPATEPVADTDGDGVEDEQDECPDTFGKVDLNGCPDTDDDGIADKDDLCPDEAGLLSTGGCPDSDGDGMIDRDDACPDQPGIAANNGCPVTDTDGDGVEDAQDECPDAFGKVDLNGCPDTDDDGIADKDDLCPDEAGPLSTSGCPDRDGDGMIDRDDACPDQPGIAANNGCPVTDTDGDGVEDEQDECPDTFGKAELNGCPDTDDDGIADKDDLCPDEAGPLST
;
A
#
# COMPACT_ATOMS: atom_id res chain seq x y z
N MET A 1 -13.63 -60.32 -80.94
CA MET A 1 -14.93 -60.12 -80.28
C MET A 1 -14.73 -60.30 -78.80
N LEU A 2 -15.13 -59.34 -78.00
CA LEU A 2 -15.04 -59.41 -76.55
C LEU A 2 -16.41 -59.08 -75.96
N ASP A 3 -16.90 -59.96 -75.09
CA ASP A 3 -18.18 -59.79 -74.42
C ASP A 3 -17.98 -59.72 -72.91
N GLY A 4 -18.67 -58.77 -72.27
CA GLY A 4 -18.97 -58.83 -70.85
C GLY A 4 -20.41 -59.32 -70.67
N ILE A 5 -20.58 -60.48 -70.05
CA ILE A 5 -21.91 -61.05 -69.75
C ILE A 5 -22.15 -61.07 -68.24
N ALA A 6 -23.34 -60.64 -67.83
CA ALA A 6 -23.87 -60.87 -66.50
C ALA A 6 -24.80 -62.09 -66.57
N GLN A 7 -24.55 -63.10 -65.74
CA GLN A 7 -25.31 -64.33 -65.71
C GLN A 7 -25.96 -64.51 -64.34
N VAL A 8 -27.27 -64.75 -64.32
CA VAL A 8 -28.02 -65.07 -63.10
C VAL A 8 -28.38 -66.55 -63.14
N GLN A 9 -27.84 -67.31 -62.18
CA GLN A 9 -28.06 -68.75 -62.05
C GLN A 9 -29.10 -69.03 -60.97
N PHE A 10 -30.12 -69.83 -61.29
CA PHE A 10 -31.20 -70.16 -60.36
C PHE A 10 -30.86 -71.47 -59.63
N ASN A 11 -30.06 -71.38 -58.56
CA ASN A 11 -29.56 -72.53 -57.80
C ASN A 11 -30.58 -73.22 -56.88
N ARG A 12 -31.84 -72.75 -56.85
CA ARG A 12 -32.90 -73.28 -55.95
C ARG A 12 -33.57 -74.57 -56.44
N PHE A 13 -33.22 -75.08 -57.61
CA PHE A 13 -33.74 -76.37 -58.08
C PHE A 13 -32.87 -77.49 -57.48
N GLU A 14 -33.43 -78.32 -56.59
CA GLU A 14 -32.76 -79.47 -55.97
C GLU A 14 -32.45 -80.60 -56.99
N GLY A 15 -31.53 -80.34 -57.92
CA GLY A 15 -31.15 -81.30 -58.95
C GLY A 15 -29.85 -80.93 -59.67
N ASN A 16 -29.43 -81.83 -60.56
CA ASN A 16 -28.19 -81.67 -61.33
C ASN A 16 -28.31 -80.67 -62.51
N VAL A 17 -29.39 -79.88 -62.57
CA VAL A 17 -29.67 -78.94 -63.67
C VAL A 17 -29.87 -77.55 -63.09
N ILE A 18 -29.01 -76.62 -63.49
CA ILE A 18 -29.00 -75.22 -63.03
C ILE A 18 -29.39 -74.34 -64.22
N PRO A 19 -30.65 -73.88 -64.31
CA PRO A 19 -31.03 -72.94 -65.35
C PRO A 19 -30.44 -71.56 -65.06
N TYR A 20 -30.15 -70.82 -66.12
CA TYR A 20 -29.66 -69.45 -66.02
C TYR A 20 -30.19 -68.59 -67.16
N VAL A 21 -30.26 -67.29 -66.89
CA VAL A 21 -30.41 -66.25 -67.91
C VAL A 21 -29.16 -65.39 -67.92
N PHE A 22 -28.83 -64.84 -69.07
CA PHE A 22 -27.72 -63.91 -69.18
C PHE A 22 -28.04 -62.79 -70.16
N ALA A 23 -27.44 -61.64 -69.90
CA ALA A 23 -27.42 -60.52 -70.82
C ALA A 23 -26.07 -59.82 -70.70
N GLY A 24 -25.65 -59.15 -71.76
CA GLY A 24 -24.35 -58.51 -71.76
C GLY A 24 -24.20 -57.43 -72.80
N GLY A 25 -23.00 -56.86 -72.83
CA GLY A 25 -22.54 -55.95 -73.86
C GLY A 25 -21.26 -56.49 -74.46
N GLY A 26 -21.23 -56.56 -75.79
CA GLY A 26 -20.09 -57.01 -76.56
C GLY A 26 -19.67 -55.98 -77.58
N PHE A 27 -18.38 -55.91 -77.85
CA PHE A 27 -17.87 -55.16 -78.99
C PHE A 27 -17.12 -56.10 -79.93
N VAL A 28 -17.42 -55.94 -81.22
CA VAL A 28 -16.76 -56.67 -82.30
C VAL A 28 -15.90 -55.67 -83.04
N ILE A 29 -14.62 -56.02 -83.21
CA ILE A 29 -13.66 -55.25 -84.01
C ILE A 29 -13.44 -56.01 -85.30
N GLU A 30 -13.76 -55.38 -86.43
CA GLU A 30 -13.55 -55.92 -87.77
C GLU A 30 -12.39 -55.17 -88.45
N GLN A 31 -11.42 -55.94 -88.96
CA GLN A 31 -10.29 -55.43 -89.76
C GLN A 31 -9.55 -54.21 -89.17
N PHE A 32 -9.51 -54.08 -87.83
CA PHE A 32 -8.84 -53.02 -87.08
C PHE A 32 -9.32 -51.58 -87.33
N GLN A 33 -10.44 -51.36 -88.04
CA GLN A 33 -10.93 -50.01 -88.35
C GLN A 33 -12.42 -49.79 -88.02
N ASP A 34 -13.23 -50.84 -88.00
CA ASP A 34 -14.65 -50.75 -87.67
C ASP A 34 -14.95 -51.47 -86.35
N PHE A 35 -15.68 -50.79 -85.46
CA PHE A 35 -16.21 -51.39 -84.24
C PHE A 35 -17.72 -51.26 -84.22
N HIS A 36 -18.42 -52.31 -83.81
CA HIS A 36 -19.84 -52.26 -83.55
C HIS A 36 -20.20 -52.92 -82.23
N LEU A 37 -21.18 -52.32 -81.55
CA LEU A 37 -21.74 -52.82 -80.32
C LEU A 37 -22.77 -53.92 -80.62
N GLN A 38 -22.75 -54.96 -79.79
CA GLN A 38 -23.71 -56.04 -79.80
C GLN A 38 -24.23 -56.29 -78.39
N VAL A 39 -25.52 -56.58 -78.27
CA VAL A 39 -26.15 -56.98 -77.00
C VAL A 39 -26.50 -58.46 -77.10
N PRO A 40 -25.72 -59.36 -76.49
CA PRO A 40 -26.15 -60.73 -76.26
C PRO A 40 -27.18 -60.79 -75.14
N ALA A 41 -28.26 -61.54 -75.37
CA ALA A 41 -29.17 -61.98 -74.34
C ALA A 41 -29.59 -63.41 -74.62
N GLY A 42 -29.70 -64.22 -73.58
CA GLY A 42 -29.96 -65.62 -73.75
C GLY A 42 -30.33 -66.33 -72.46
N LEU A 43 -30.60 -67.62 -72.63
CA LEU A 43 -30.91 -68.54 -71.56
C LEU A 43 -30.14 -69.83 -71.79
N GLY A 44 -29.84 -70.52 -70.71
CA GLY A 44 -29.15 -71.78 -70.79
C GLY A 44 -29.38 -72.64 -69.56
N VAL A 45 -28.88 -73.86 -69.64
CA VAL A 45 -28.88 -74.83 -68.56
C VAL A 45 -27.48 -75.37 -68.37
N ASN A 46 -26.99 -75.34 -67.14
CA ASN A 46 -25.79 -76.02 -66.72
C ASN A 46 -26.17 -77.36 -66.09
N ILE A 47 -25.78 -78.45 -66.71
CA ILE A 47 -25.97 -79.81 -66.21
C ILE A 47 -24.69 -80.25 -65.52
N ARG A 48 -24.77 -80.54 -64.22
CA ARG A 48 -23.63 -81.05 -63.43
C ARG A 48 -23.26 -82.45 -63.92
N ALA A 49 -22.06 -82.59 -64.49
CA ALA A 49 -21.51 -83.86 -64.96
C ALA A 49 -20.52 -84.49 -63.96
N GLY A 50 -20.14 -83.76 -62.90
CA GLY A 50 -19.28 -84.19 -61.80
C GLY A 50 -19.12 -83.09 -60.75
N ASN A 51 -18.27 -83.28 -59.74
CA ASN A 51 -18.10 -82.30 -58.64
C ASN A 51 -17.61 -80.93 -59.12
N ASN A 52 -16.79 -80.90 -60.18
CA ASN A 52 -16.18 -79.69 -60.74
C ASN A 52 -16.37 -79.59 -62.26
N SER A 53 -17.36 -80.30 -62.84
CA SER A 53 -17.58 -80.31 -64.29
C SER A 53 -19.05 -80.08 -64.63
N PHE A 54 -19.28 -79.19 -65.60
CA PHE A 54 -20.61 -78.79 -66.04
C PHE A 54 -20.70 -78.80 -67.55
N ILE A 55 -21.75 -79.44 -68.06
CA ILE A 55 -22.14 -79.38 -69.48
C ILE A 55 -23.16 -78.26 -69.60
N SER A 56 -22.87 -77.24 -70.41
CA SER A 56 -23.79 -76.13 -70.65
C SER A 56 -24.43 -76.26 -72.03
N VAL A 57 -25.74 -76.05 -72.09
CA VAL A 57 -26.46 -75.80 -73.34
C VAL A 57 -27.09 -74.43 -73.24
N GLN A 58 -26.82 -73.55 -74.21
CA GLN A 58 -27.37 -72.19 -74.22
C GLN A 58 -27.89 -71.77 -75.57
N ALA A 59 -28.98 -71.01 -75.56
CA ALA A 59 -29.50 -70.30 -76.72
C ALA A 59 -29.27 -68.80 -76.49
N GLU A 60 -28.66 -68.15 -77.47
CA GLU A 60 -28.25 -66.75 -77.41
C GLU A 60 -28.77 -66.01 -78.62
N TYR A 61 -29.47 -64.90 -78.37
CA TYR A 61 -29.81 -63.93 -79.38
C TYR A 61 -28.90 -62.70 -79.24
N ARG A 62 -28.27 -62.30 -80.32
CA ARG A 62 -27.43 -61.10 -80.40
C ARG A 62 -28.10 -60.05 -81.26
N LYS A 63 -28.39 -58.90 -80.65
CA LYS A 63 -28.82 -57.71 -81.37
C LYS A 63 -27.58 -56.89 -81.76
N ALA A 64 -27.37 -56.65 -83.05
CA ALA A 64 -26.35 -55.73 -83.53
C ALA A 64 -26.97 -54.35 -83.80
N PHE A 65 -26.25 -53.27 -83.48
CA PHE A 65 -26.69 -51.91 -83.80
C PHE A 65 -26.31 -51.45 -85.21
N VAL A 66 -25.91 -52.39 -86.07
CA VAL A 66 -25.63 -52.20 -87.50
C VAL A 66 -26.59 -53.07 -88.30
N ALA A 67 -27.07 -52.56 -89.45
CA ALA A 67 -28.12 -53.20 -90.24
C ALA A 67 -27.80 -54.67 -90.60
N ASP A 68 -28.82 -55.53 -90.47
CA ASP A 68 -28.84 -56.94 -90.90
C ASP A 68 -27.75 -57.87 -90.33
N ARG A 69 -27.31 -57.62 -89.08
CA ARG A 69 -26.29 -58.45 -88.39
C ARG A 69 -26.76 -59.05 -87.06
N ASP A 70 -28.06 -59.15 -86.85
CA ASP A 70 -28.61 -59.90 -85.72
C ASP A 70 -28.38 -61.40 -85.91
N GLY A 71 -28.14 -62.12 -84.81
CA GLY A 71 -27.84 -63.55 -84.87
C GLY A 71 -28.53 -64.33 -83.76
N LEU A 72 -28.96 -65.55 -84.07
CA LEU A 72 -29.36 -66.55 -83.09
C LEU A 72 -28.34 -67.69 -83.12
N ALA A 73 -27.76 -68.00 -81.97
CA ALA A 73 -26.79 -69.07 -81.81
C ALA A 73 -27.25 -70.06 -80.73
N VAL A 74 -26.94 -71.34 -80.95
CA VAL A 74 -27.04 -72.37 -79.90
C VAL A 74 -25.63 -72.86 -79.62
N GLY A 75 -25.21 -72.70 -78.38
CA GLY A 75 -23.90 -73.11 -77.90
C GLY A 75 -23.98 -74.38 -77.06
N PHE A 76 -23.01 -75.27 -77.28
CA PHE A 76 -22.71 -76.39 -76.39
C PHE A 76 -21.32 -76.18 -75.80
N GLY A 77 -21.21 -76.26 -74.48
CA GLY A 77 -19.97 -76.01 -73.75
C GLY A 77 -19.73 -77.04 -72.67
N TRP A 78 -18.46 -77.29 -72.37
CA TRP A 78 -18.06 -78.07 -71.20
C TRP A 78 -17.08 -77.24 -70.39
N TRP A 79 -17.49 -76.90 -69.17
CA TRP A 79 -16.72 -76.08 -68.25
C TRP A 79 -16.18 -76.96 -67.11
N PHE A 80 -14.91 -76.75 -66.77
CA PHE A 80 -14.26 -77.34 -65.61
C PHE A 80 -13.93 -76.23 -64.62
N LYS A 81 -14.37 -76.38 -63.37
CA LYS A 81 -14.01 -75.47 -62.28
C LYS A 81 -12.63 -75.88 -61.76
N LEU A 82 -11.59 -75.13 -62.16
CA LEU A 82 -10.21 -75.32 -61.70
C LEU A 82 -10.00 -74.54 -60.40
N GLY A 83 -9.86 -75.25 -59.28
CA GLY A 83 -9.62 -74.70 -57.95
C GLY A 83 -10.23 -75.56 -56.83
N THR A 84 -9.47 -75.79 -55.77
CA THR A 84 -9.94 -76.35 -54.50
C THR A 84 -10.60 -75.25 -53.70
N TYR A 85 -11.87 -75.45 -53.34
CA TYR A 85 -12.54 -74.62 -52.33
C TYR A 85 -12.24 -75.25 -50.98
N ASP A 86 -11.51 -74.54 -50.13
CA ASP A 86 -11.57 -74.76 -48.69
C ASP A 86 -12.99 -74.40 -48.22
N ASN A 87 -13.47 -75.19 -47.27
CA ASN A 87 -14.82 -75.21 -46.71
C ASN A 87 -15.45 -73.82 -46.56
N LEU A 88 -16.53 -73.55 -47.31
CA LEU A 88 -17.52 -72.52 -46.97
C LEU A 88 -18.79 -73.19 -46.43
N ASP A 89 -18.62 -74.06 -45.44
CA ASP A 89 -19.72 -74.66 -44.66
C ASP A 89 -19.46 -74.52 -43.15
N GLU A 90 -18.77 -73.46 -42.74
CA GLU A 90 -18.74 -72.99 -41.35
C GLU A 90 -18.84 -71.45 -41.37
N TRP A 91 -20.03 -70.91 -41.13
CA TRP A 91 -20.19 -69.60 -40.51
C TRP A 91 -19.82 -69.75 -39.03
N PRO A 92 -18.94 -68.91 -38.47
CA PRO A 92 -18.87 -68.77 -37.03
C PRO A 92 -18.98 -67.30 -36.67
N LEU A 93 -20.17 -66.69 -36.69
CA LEU A 93 -20.30 -65.33 -36.17
C LEU A 93 -21.63 -65.24 -35.42
N ASP A 94 -21.56 -65.50 -34.11
CA ASP A 94 -22.49 -64.93 -33.14
C ASP A 94 -22.39 -63.41 -33.36
N ASP A 95 -23.49 -62.78 -33.77
CA ASP A 95 -23.66 -61.34 -34.01
C ASP A 95 -25.05 -61.05 -33.47
N ARG A 96 -25.08 -60.78 -32.16
CA ARG A 96 -26.30 -60.78 -31.34
C ARG A 96 -27.20 -59.58 -31.59
N ASP A 97 -26.62 -58.42 -31.85
CA ASP A 97 -27.33 -57.16 -32.13
C ASP A 97 -27.46 -56.84 -33.63
N ALA A 98 -26.82 -57.63 -34.49
CA ALA A 98 -26.90 -57.56 -35.94
C ALA A 98 -26.40 -56.23 -36.52
N ASP A 99 -25.38 -55.64 -35.91
CA ASP A 99 -24.73 -54.41 -36.39
C ASP A 99 -23.72 -54.65 -37.53
N GLY A 100 -23.40 -55.93 -37.78
CA GLY A 100 -22.48 -56.36 -38.83
C GLY A 100 -21.05 -56.61 -38.35
N ILE A 101 -20.80 -56.51 -37.04
CA ILE A 101 -19.58 -56.90 -36.35
C ILE A 101 -19.87 -58.19 -35.57
N ALA A 102 -18.96 -59.15 -35.63
CA ALA A 102 -19.18 -60.39 -34.87
C ALA A 102 -18.91 -60.16 -33.37
N ASP A 103 -19.67 -60.78 -32.48
CA ASP A 103 -19.54 -60.72 -31.02
C ASP A 103 -18.10 -60.85 -30.50
N SER A 104 -17.27 -61.65 -31.17
CA SER A 104 -15.86 -61.86 -30.80
C SER A 104 -14.95 -60.65 -31.06
N GLN A 105 -15.42 -59.70 -31.86
CA GLN A 105 -14.77 -58.47 -32.29
C GLN A 105 -15.53 -57.21 -31.86
N ASP A 106 -16.76 -57.39 -31.39
CA ASP A 106 -17.65 -56.34 -30.93
C ASP A 106 -17.36 -55.98 -29.46
N LEU A 107 -17.20 -54.69 -29.21
CA LEU A 107 -16.99 -54.12 -27.88
C LEU A 107 -18.29 -53.94 -27.08
N CYS A 108 -19.44 -54.00 -27.75
CA CYS A 108 -20.79 -53.92 -27.17
C CYS A 108 -21.75 -54.97 -27.78
N PRO A 109 -21.51 -56.29 -27.62
CA PRO A 109 -22.18 -57.37 -28.36
C PRO A 109 -23.70 -57.55 -28.17
N ASP A 110 -24.37 -56.67 -27.42
CA ASP A 110 -25.80 -56.70 -27.17
C ASP A 110 -26.47 -55.37 -27.60
N GLU A 111 -25.71 -54.42 -28.14
CA GLU A 111 -26.14 -53.07 -28.48
C GLU A 111 -25.63 -52.68 -29.86
N PHE A 112 -26.56 -52.40 -30.78
CA PHE A 112 -26.20 -52.00 -32.15
C PHE A 112 -25.29 -50.77 -32.16
N GLY A 113 -24.12 -50.88 -32.77
CA GLY A 113 -23.18 -49.77 -32.90
C GLY A 113 -22.55 -49.65 -34.29
N GLU A 114 -21.68 -48.65 -34.43
CA GLU A 114 -20.93 -48.47 -35.67
C GLU A 114 -19.54 -49.11 -35.58
N ALA A 115 -19.01 -49.55 -36.73
CA ALA A 115 -17.65 -50.10 -36.80
C ALA A 115 -16.55 -49.09 -36.39
N ALA A 116 -16.83 -47.78 -36.46
CA ALA A 116 -15.90 -46.73 -36.05
C ALA A 116 -15.64 -46.69 -34.54
N THR A 117 -16.61 -47.12 -33.73
CA THR A 117 -16.58 -47.22 -32.27
C THR A 117 -16.43 -48.66 -31.78
N GLY A 118 -16.18 -49.60 -32.70
CA GLY A 118 -15.97 -51.02 -32.39
C GLY A 118 -17.25 -51.78 -32.05
N GLY A 119 -18.39 -51.37 -32.60
CA GLY A 119 -19.70 -52.00 -32.39
C GLY A 119 -20.51 -51.41 -31.24
N CYS A 120 -20.12 -50.24 -30.73
CA CYS A 120 -20.84 -49.58 -29.67
C CYS A 120 -21.68 -48.40 -30.18
N PRO A 121 -22.82 -48.08 -29.53
CA PRO A 121 -23.56 -46.85 -29.77
C PRO A 121 -22.69 -45.58 -29.59
N ASP A 122 -23.00 -44.57 -30.39
CA ASP A 122 -22.39 -43.22 -30.41
C ASP A 122 -23.52 -42.23 -30.74
N LEU A 123 -24.08 -41.61 -29.70
CA LEU A 123 -25.31 -40.83 -29.77
C LEU A 123 -25.11 -39.46 -30.43
N ASP A 124 -23.99 -38.79 -30.18
CA ASP A 124 -23.68 -37.46 -30.70
C ASP A 124 -22.77 -37.47 -31.95
N GLY A 125 -22.18 -38.62 -32.27
CA GLY A 125 -21.40 -38.87 -33.48
C GLY A 125 -19.98 -38.33 -33.41
N ASP A 126 -19.40 -38.17 -32.23
CA ASP A 126 -18.05 -37.64 -32.02
C ASP A 126 -16.93 -38.70 -32.13
N LEU A 127 -17.31 -39.96 -32.39
CA LEU A 127 -16.44 -41.14 -32.50
C LEU A 127 -15.88 -41.64 -31.16
N VAL A 128 -16.49 -41.24 -30.04
CA VAL A 128 -16.37 -41.84 -28.71
C VAL A 128 -17.66 -42.63 -28.46
N ALA A 129 -17.54 -43.88 -28.04
CA ALA A 129 -18.72 -44.68 -27.74
C ALA A 129 -19.42 -44.16 -26.49
N ASP A 130 -20.76 -44.21 -26.42
CA ASP A 130 -21.56 -43.72 -25.28
C ASP A 130 -21.07 -44.24 -23.91
N LYS A 131 -20.51 -45.45 -23.88
CA LYS A 131 -19.97 -46.09 -22.67
C LYS A 131 -18.63 -45.52 -22.20
N ASP A 132 -17.88 -44.89 -23.10
CA ASP A 132 -16.56 -44.31 -22.89
C ASP A 132 -16.62 -42.76 -22.95
N ASP A 133 -17.82 -42.21 -23.18
CA ASP A 133 -18.12 -40.78 -23.31
C ASP A 133 -18.68 -40.22 -22.00
N LEU A 134 -18.08 -39.14 -21.50
CA LEU A 134 -18.53 -38.41 -20.32
C LEU A 134 -19.68 -37.44 -20.63
N CYS A 135 -19.85 -37.05 -21.89
CA CYS A 135 -20.86 -36.13 -22.39
C CYS A 135 -21.65 -36.69 -23.60
N PRO A 136 -22.38 -37.82 -23.48
CA PRO A 136 -22.96 -38.55 -24.64
C PRO A 136 -23.99 -37.80 -25.51
N GLU A 137 -24.40 -36.59 -25.12
CA GLU A 137 -25.34 -35.76 -25.88
C GLU A 137 -24.65 -34.57 -26.58
N GLU A 138 -23.35 -34.33 -26.31
CA GLU A 138 -22.60 -33.16 -26.75
C GLU A 138 -21.25 -33.55 -27.33
N PRO A 139 -21.03 -33.34 -28.65
CA PRO A 139 -19.87 -33.89 -29.33
C PRO A 139 -18.57 -33.27 -28.82
N GLY A 140 -17.62 -34.13 -28.46
CA GLY A 140 -16.32 -33.73 -27.95
C GLY A 140 -15.17 -34.38 -28.69
N THR A 141 -14.06 -34.54 -27.96
CA THR A 141 -12.88 -35.22 -28.49
C THR A 141 -12.45 -36.36 -27.58
N ARG A 142 -11.70 -37.32 -28.11
CA ARG A 142 -11.07 -38.36 -27.29
C ARG A 142 -10.10 -37.83 -26.23
N GLN A 143 -9.57 -36.60 -26.39
CA GLN A 143 -8.69 -36.00 -25.38
C GLN A 143 -9.48 -35.62 -24.12
N THR A 144 -10.73 -35.19 -24.30
CA THR A 144 -11.67 -34.75 -23.27
C THR A 144 -12.73 -35.81 -22.94
N ASN A 145 -12.47 -37.09 -23.28
CA ASN A 145 -13.37 -38.22 -23.09
C ASN A 145 -14.80 -37.95 -23.62
N GLY A 146 -14.90 -37.39 -24.82
CA GLY A 146 -16.17 -37.12 -25.49
C GLY A 146 -16.85 -35.81 -25.09
N CYS A 147 -16.25 -35.01 -24.21
CA CYS A 147 -16.81 -33.70 -23.86
C CYS A 147 -16.31 -32.54 -24.74
N PRO A 148 -17.12 -31.48 -24.93
CA PRO A 148 -16.69 -30.24 -25.57
C PRO A 148 -15.49 -29.58 -24.86
N ASP A 149 -14.63 -28.94 -25.66
CA ASP A 149 -13.46 -28.15 -25.25
C ASP A 149 -13.41 -26.91 -26.15
N THR A 150 -14.00 -25.82 -25.66
CA THR A 150 -14.31 -24.61 -26.42
C THR A 150 -13.04 -23.83 -26.78
N ASP A 151 -12.10 -23.70 -25.85
CA ASP A 151 -10.85 -22.94 -26.02
C ASP A 151 -9.65 -23.79 -26.46
N LYS A 152 -9.77 -25.12 -26.39
CA LYS A 152 -8.81 -26.13 -26.86
C LYS A 152 -7.53 -26.20 -26.03
N ASP A 153 -7.63 -25.93 -24.74
CA ASP A 153 -6.52 -26.10 -23.81
C ASP A 153 -6.32 -27.56 -23.35
N GLY A 154 -7.27 -28.44 -23.69
CA GLY A 154 -7.26 -29.86 -23.38
C GLY A 154 -8.03 -30.25 -22.12
N ILE A 155 -8.76 -29.31 -21.51
CA ILE A 155 -9.69 -29.51 -20.40
C ILE A 155 -11.12 -29.35 -20.94
N ALA A 156 -12.03 -30.22 -20.50
CA ALA A 156 -13.41 -30.16 -20.98
C ALA A 156 -14.13 -28.96 -20.35
N ASP A 157 -15.07 -28.32 -21.07
CA ASP A 157 -15.81 -27.12 -20.62
C ASP A 157 -16.45 -27.27 -19.24
N HIS A 158 -16.87 -28.49 -18.87
CA HIS A 158 -17.50 -28.76 -17.57
C HIS A 158 -16.50 -28.88 -16.40
N ASP A 159 -15.23 -29.14 -16.70
CA ASP A 159 -14.11 -29.23 -15.77
C ASP A 159 -13.23 -27.96 -15.80
N ASP A 160 -13.51 -27.05 -16.73
CA ASP A 160 -12.79 -25.79 -16.94
C ASP A 160 -13.40 -24.63 -16.14
N ALA A 161 -12.58 -23.92 -15.38
CA ALA A 161 -13.00 -22.72 -14.64
C ALA A 161 -13.10 -21.47 -15.52
N CYS A 162 -12.44 -21.47 -16.68
CA CYS A 162 -12.42 -20.45 -17.71
C CYS A 162 -12.68 -21.02 -19.12
N PRO A 163 -13.86 -21.62 -19.42
CA PRO A 163 -14.09 -22.41 -20.65
C PRO A 163 -13.89 -21.69 -22.01
N ASP A 164 -13.77 -20.37 -22.01
CA ASP A 164 -13.59 -19.54 -23.20
C ASP A 164 -12.13 -19.03 -23.37
N GLU A 165 -11.23 -19.33 -22.43
CA GLU A 165 -9.86 -18.79 -22.37
C GLU A 165 -8.82 -19.85 -22.04
N ALA A 166 -8.07 -20.28 -23.06
CA ALA A 166 -7.13 -21.39 -22.92
C ALA A 166 -6.14 -21.23 -21.75
N GLY A 167 -6.11 -22.22 -20.86
CA GLY A 167 -5.31 -22.22 -19.66
C GLY A 167 -4.39 -23.41 -19.49
N ILE A 168 -4.02 -23.66 -18.24
CA ILE A 168 -3.20 -24.80 -17.84
C ILE A 168 -3.94 -25.64 -16.81
N ALA A 169 -3.72 -26.95 -16.83
CA ALA A 169 -4.29 -27.86 -15.85
C ALA A 169 -3.93 -27.52 -14.39
N ALA A 170 -2.80 -26.85 -14.14
CA ALA A 170 -2.42 -26.40 -12.81
C ALA A 170 -3.33 -25.28 -12.27
N ASN A 171 -4.05 -24.59 -13.15
CA ASN A 171 -4.97 -23.49 -12.82
C ASN A 171 -6.40 -23.79 -13.29
N ASN A 172 -6.79 -25.08 -13.33
CA ASN A 172 -8.14 -25.53 -13.71
C ASN A 172 -8.67 -24.89 -15.02
N GLY A 173 -7.83 -24.82 -16.05
CA GLY A 173 -8.22 -24.30 -17.37
C GLY A 173 -8.21 -22.78 -17.50
N CYS A 174 -7.86 -22.05 -16.44
CA CYS A 174 -7.63 -20.62 -16.54
C CYS A 174 -6.19 -20.30 -17.00
N PRO A 175 -5.99 -19.18 -17.73
CA PRO A 175 -4.67 -18.69 -18.11
C PRO A 175 -3.74 -18.62 -16.91
N ALA A 176 -2.47 -18.95 -17.13
CA ALA A 176 -1.46 -18.67 -16.13
C ALA A 176 -1.39 -17.15 -15.92
N THR A 177 -1.58 -16.69 -14.69
CA THR A 177 -1.17 -15.33 -14.33
C THR A 177 0.34 -15.29 -14.45
N GLU A 178 0.86 -14.50 -15.40
CA GLU A 178 2.30 -14.25 -15.50
C GLU A 178 2.83 -13.84 -14.12
N PRO A 179 3.98 -14.39 -13.68
CA PRO A 179 4.60 -13.90 -12.46
C PRO A 179 4.89 -12.42 -12.66
N VAL A 180 4.21 -11.60 -11.85
CA VAL A 180 4.48 -10.18 -11.69
C VAL A 180 5.96 -10.02 -11.34
N ALA A 181 6.59 -9.04 -11.97
CA ALA A 181 8.01 -8.78 -11.77
C ALA A 181 8.23 -8.31 -10.32
N ASP A 182 9.25 -8.88 -9.70
CA ASP A 182 9.75 -8.57 -8.36
C ASP A 182 11.27 -8.68 -8.49
N THR A 183 11.89 -7.53 -8.81
CA THR A 183 13.25 -7.45 -9.31
C THR A 183 14.28 -7.72 -8.22
N ASP A 184 14.00 -7.34 -6.98
CA ASP A 184 14.88 -7.54 -5.84
C ASP A 184 14.48 -8.70 -4.91
N GLY A 185 13.27 -9.25 -5.09
CA GLY A 185 12.81 -10.46 -4.43
C GLY A 185 12.36 -10.27 -2.99
N ASP A 186 11.90 -9.07 -2.63
CA ASP A 186 11.46 -8.75 -1.27
C ASP A 186 9.99 -9.09 -0.98
N GLY A 187 9.25 -9.48 -2.01
CA GLY A 187 7.86 -9.87 -1.95
C GLY A 187 6.87 -8.73 -2.19
N VAL A 188 7.34 -7.53 -2.55
CA VAL A 188 6.56 -6.44 -3.14
C VAL A 188 6.80 -6.43 -4.65
N GLU A 189 5.73 -6.31 -5.43
CA GLU A 189 5.83 -6.33 -6.90
C GLU A 189 6.41 -4.99 -7.41
N ASP A 190 7.20 -5.00 -8.49
CA ASP A 190 7.87 -3.81 -9.06
C ASP A 190 6.93 -2.60 -9.28
N GLU A 191 5.64 -2.83 -9.58
CA GLU A 191 4.65 -1.76 -9.78
C GLU A 191 4.13 -1.15 -8.47
N GLN A 192 4.27 -1.86 -7.36
CA GLN A 192 3.81 -1.50 -6.00
C GLN A 192 4.99 -1.14 -5.08
N ASP A 193 6.20 -1.49 -5.49
CA ASP A 193 7.45 -1.26 -4.77
C ASP A 193 7.95 0.18 -5.00
N GLU A 194 8.23 0.89 -3.90
CA GLU A 194 8.83 2.24 -3.95
C GLU A 194 10.35 2.20 -4.17
N CYS A 195 10.98 1.04 -3.97
CA CYS A 195 12.41 0.77 -4.06
C CYS A 195 12.73 -0.51 -4.88
N PRO A 196 12.20 -0.69 -6.11
CA PRO A 196 12.15 -1.97 -6.86
C PRO A 196 13.49 -2.65 -7.21
N ASP A 197 14.62 -1.97 -6.99
CA ASP A 197 15.96 -2.50 -7.27
C ASP A 197 16.71 -2.88 -5.98
N THR A 198 16.11 -2.71 -4.80
CA THR A 198 16.77 -2.82 -3.49
C THR A 198 15.84 -3.44 -2.45
N PHE A 199 16.13 -4.70 -2.11
CA PHE A 199 15.37 -5.48 -1.14
C PHE A 199 15.03 -4.68 0.12
N GLY A 200 13.74 -4.59 0.43
CA GLY A 200 13.24 -3.89 1.60
C GLY A 200 12.21 -4.67 2.42
N LYS A 201 11.49 -3.93 3.25
CA LYS A 201 10.44 -4.47 4.11
C LYS A 201 9.08 -4.27 3.43
N VAL A 202 8.27 -5.33 3.39
CA VAL A 202 6.88 -5.27 2.86
C VAL A 202 6.04 -4.19 3.56
N ASP A 203 6.21 -4.02 4.87
CA ASP A 203 5.48 -2.98 5.65
C ASP A 203 5.92 -1.54 5.30
N LEU A 204 7.03 -1.38 4.58
CA LEU A 204 7.59 -0.12 4.10
C LEU A 204 7.58 -0.01 2.56
N ASN A 205 6.60 -0.66 1.93
CA ASN A 205 6.41 -0.65 0.46
C ASN A 205 7.67 -1.05 -0.33
N GLY A 206 8.40 -2.04 0.18
CA GLY A 206 9.59 -2.60 -0.48
C GLY A 206 10.87 -1.81 -0.26
N CYS A 207 10.86 -0.79 0.60
CA CYS A 207 12.05 -0.02 0.90
C CYS A 207 12.84 -0.56 2.10
N PRO A 208 14.18 -0.42 2.07
CA PRO A 208 15.03 -0.76 3.21
C PRO A 208 14.82 0.23 4.36
N ASP A 209 15.10 -0.25 5.56
CA ASP A 209 15.09 0.48 6.83
C ASP A 209 16.25 -0.12 7.63
N THR A 210 17.38 0.59 7.58
CA THR A 210 18.71 0.11 7.96
C THR A 210 18.91 0.07 9.48
N ASP A 211 18.26 0.96 10.22
CA ASP A 211 18.36 1.05 11.67
C ASP A 211 17.14 0.48 12.43
N ASP A 212 16.15 -0.04 11.71
CA ASP A 212 14.94 -0.70 12.21
C ASP A 212 14.04 0.23 13.04
N ASP A 213 14.04 1.55 12.78
CA ASP A 213 13.19 2.52 13.50
C ASP A 213 11.75 2.62 12.96
N GLY A 214 11.49 1.97 11.82
CA GLY A 214 10.20 1.93 11.15
C GLY A 214 9.98 3.04 10.13
N ILE A 215 11.01 3.77 9.75
CA ILE A 215 11.05 4.75 8.67
C ILE A 215 11.96 4.21 7.58
N ALA A 216 11.52 4.26 6.32
CA ALA A 216 12.35 3.80 5.22
C ALA A 216 13.56 4.72 5.03
N ASP A 217 14.73 4.17 4.66
CA ASP A 217 15.99 4.91 4.47
C ASP A 217 15.86 6.14 3.55
N LYS A 218 14.92 6.09 2.60
CA LYS A 218 14.64 7.19 1.66
C LYS A 218 13.91 8.38 2.29
N ASP A 219 13.18 8.14 3.36
CA ASP A 219 12.36 9.12 4.10
C ASP A 219 12.99 9.49 5.46
N ASP A 220 14.04 8.77 5.86
CA ASP A 220 14.78 8.97 7.09
C ASP A 220 15.91 10.01 6.93
N LEU A 221 15.97 10.98 7.85
CA LEU A 221 17.04 11.98 7.92
C LEU A 221 18.35 11.42 8.51
N CYS A 222 18.26 10.31 9.25
CA CYS A 222 19.35 9.60 9.90
C CYS A 222 19.28 8.06 9.68
N PRO A 223 19.40 7.55 8.43
CA PRO A 223 19.14 6.14 8.10
C PRO A 223 19.97 5.06 8.82
N ASP A 224 21.02 5.46 9.54
CA ASP A 224 21.93 4.57 10.26
C ASP A 224 21.72 4.64 11.80
N GLU A 225 20.82 5.50 12.29
CA GLU A 225 20.65 5.82 13.71
C GLU A 225 19.16 5.97 14.08
N ALA A 226 18.61 4.94 14.72
CA ALA A 226 17.18 4.86 14.99
C ALA A 226 16.61 6.08 15.74
N GLY A 227 15.53 6.65 15.20
CA GLY A 227 14.85 7.80 15.79
C GLY A 227 13.34 7.65 15.86
N LEU A 228 12.67 8.79 16.05
CA LEU A 228 11.21 8.86 16.05
C LEU A 228 10.72 9.54 14.78
N LEU A 229 9.50 9.21 14.36
CA LEU A 229 8.86 9.91 13.24
C LEU A 229 8.72 11.43 13.50
N SER A 230 8.56 11.86 14.77
CA SER A 230 8.50 13.28 15.13
C SER A 230 9.80 14.03 14.90
N THR A 231 10.93 13.33 14.93
CA THR A 231 12.28 13.86 14.69
C THR A 231 12.80 13.51 13.29
N GLY A 232 11.94 12.95 12.44
CA GLY A 232 12.28 12.55 11.07
C GLY A 232 13.26 11.38 11.00
N GLY A 233 13.21 10.47 11.97
CA GLY A 233 14.09 9.29 12.06
C GLY A 233 15.44 9.53 12.72
N CYS A 234 15.70 10.74 13.22
CA CYS A 234 16.91 11.01 13.99
C CYS A 234 16.71 10.82 15.50
N PRO A 235 17.76 10.42 16.24
CA PRO A 235 17.73 10.36 17.70
C PRO A 235 17.63 11.75 18.34
N ASP A 236 16.92 11.80 19.47
CA ASP A 236 16.75 12.92 20.39
C ASP A 236 16.86 12.32 21.81
N SER A 237 18.07 12.37 22.35
CA SER A 237 18.49 11.59 23.52
C SER A 237 17.90 12.13 24.83
N ASP A 238 17.62 13.44 24.92
CA ASP A 238 17.05 14.07 26.11
C ASP A 238 15.57 14.46 25.99
N GLY A 239 15.01 14.37 24.78
CA GLY A 239 13.59 14.56 24.50
C GLY A 239 13.12 16.00 24.54
N ASP A 240 14.02 16.97 24.32
CA ASP A 240 13.68 18.40 24.29
C ASP A 240 13.09 18.86 22.93
N GLY A 241 13.12 17.97 21.94
CA GLY A 241 12.59 18.18 20.60
C GLY A 241 13.62 18.66 19.58
N MET A 242 14.91 18.77 19.95
CA MET A 242 16.02 18.92 19.01
C MET A 242 16.79 17.61 18.84
N ILE A 243 17.20 17.33 17.61
CA ILE A 243 17.92 16.09 17.29
C ILE A 243 19.37 16.18 17.76
N ASP A 244 19.96 15.07 18.19
CA ASP A 244 21.30 15.01 18.81
C ASP A 244 22.40 15.70 17.98
N ARG A 245 22.29 15.67 16.64
CA ARG A 245 23.26 16.32 15.75
C ARG A 245 23.18 17.84 15.75
N ASP A 246 21.99 18.38 16.02
CA ASP A 246 21.70 19.82 16.02
C ASP A 246 21.63 20.39 17.46
N ASP A 247 21.63 19.52 18.47
CA ASP A 247 21.66 19.87 19.89
C ASP A 247 23.09 20.12 20.42
N ALA A 248 23.31 21.24 21.11
CA ALA A 248 24.59 21.55 21.74
C ALA A 248 24.82 20.79 23.06
N CYS A 249 23.76 20.28 23.68
CA CYS A 249 23.73 19.49 24.90
C CYS A 249 22.82 18.24 24.77
N PRO A 250 23.11 17.27 23.87
CA PRO A 250 22.19 16.16 23.54
C PRO A 250 21.70 15.26 24.70
N ASP A 251 22.38 15.32 25.84
CA ASP A 251 22.07 14.51 27.02
C ASP A 251 21.33 15.32 28.12
N GLN A 252 20.98 16.59 27.87
CA GLN A 252 20.42 17.50 28.87
C GLN A 252 19.33 18.39 28.26
N PRO A 253 18.06 18.18 28.64
CA PRO A 253 16.96 18.83 27.95
C PRO A 253 17.04 20.35 28.13
N GLY A 254 16.97 21.07 27.02
CA GLY A 254 17.06 22.50 26.98
C GLY A 254 15.91 23.16 26.23
N ILE A 255 16.22 24.33 25.70
CA ILE A 255 15.28 25.11 24.88
C ILE A 255 15.95 25.47 23.56
N ALA A 256 15.15 25.53 22.49
CA ALA A 256 15.64 25.91 21.17
C ALA A 256 16.34 27.29 21.15
N ALA A 257 15.95 28.22 22.03
CA ALA A 257 16.61 29.53 22.14
C ALA A 257 18.07 29.45 22.61
N ASN A 258 18.43 28.36 23.31
CA ASN A 258 19.77 28.09 23.82
C ASN A 258 20.41 26.87 23.14
N ASN A 259 20.02 26.59 21.88
CA ASN A 259 20.51 25.46 21.09
C ASN A 259 20.44 24.10 21.82
N GLY A 260 19.35 23.86 22.57
CA GLY A 260 19.10 22.56 23.20
C GLY A 260 19.78 22.39 24.55
N CYS A 261 20.53 23.41 24.99
CA CYS A 261 21.10 23.42 26.33
C CYS A 261 20.13 23.99 27.37
N PRO A 262 20.11 23.46 28.61
CA PRO A 262 19.38 24.07 29.71
C PRO A 262 19.88 25.48 29.97
N VAL A 263 18.96 26.38 30.35
CA VAL A 263 19.33 27.70 30.87
C VAL A 263 19.87 27.53 32.29
N THR A 264 20.97 28.22 32.62
CA THR A 264 21.52 28.19 33.97
C THR A 264 20.77 29.15 34.88
N ASP A 265 20.46 28.68 36.08
CA ASP A 265 19.92 29.43 37.20
C ASP A 265 20.72 28.95 38.42
N THR A 266 21.83 29.66 38.69
CA THR A 266 22.90 29.22 39.58
C THR A 266 22.46 29.22 41.04
N ASP A 267 21.60 30.16 41.44
CA ASP A 267 21.07 30.27 42.79
C ASP A 267 19.66 29.70 42.99
N GLY A 268 18.95 29.41 41.89
CA GLY A 268 17.67 28.71 41.88
C GLY A 268 16.47 29.59 42.22
N ASP A 269 16.54 30.89 41.98
CA ASP A 269 15.47 31.85 42.32
C ASP A 269 14.37 31.99 41.26
N GLY A 270 14.58 31.36 40.10
CA GLY A 270 13.64 31.37 38.97
C GLY A 270 13.88 32.48 37.96
N VAL A 271 14.94 33.28 38.12
CA VAL A 271 15.52 34.15 37.09
C VAL A 271 16.78 33.47 36.54
N GLU A 272 16.89 33.35 35.23
CA GLU A 272 18.06 32.72 34.61
C GLU A 272 19.30 33.64 34.70
N ASP A 273 20.50 33.07 34.84
CA ASP A 273 21.76 33.80 35.10
C ASP A 273 22.05 34.93 34.09
N ALA A 274 21.56 34.82 32.86
CA ALA A 274 21.74 35.82 31.81
C ALA A 274 20.80 37.04 31.97
N GLN A 275 19.73 36.89 32.75
CA GLN A 275 18.73 37.91 33.07
C GLN A 275 18.80 38.34 34.54
N ASP A 276 19.47 37.56 35.37
CA ASP A 276 19.67 37.83 36.79
C ASP A 276 20.75 38.90 37.02
N GLU A 277 20.41 39.95 37.78
CA GLU A 277 21.36 40.98 38.18
C GLU A 277 22.26 40.54 39.36
N CYS A 278 21.88 39.47 40.04
CA CYS A 278 22.52 38.88 41.21
C CYS A 278 22.66 37.33 41.11
N PRO A 279 23.27 36.77 40.04
CA PRO A 279 23.23 35.34 39.68
C PRO A 279 23.82 34.33 40.68
N ASP A 280 24.43 34.81 41.77
CA ASP A 280 25.02 33.97 42.83
C ASP A 280 24.22 34.05 44.15
N ALA A 281 23.11 34.81 44.19
CA ALA A 281 22.41 35.18 45.41
C ALA A 281 20.89 35.24 45.22
N PHE A 282 20.21 34.18 45.68
CA PHE A 282 18.76 34.02 45.56
C PHE A 282 17.98 35.30 45.90
N GLY A 283 17.18 35.77 44.94
CA GLY A 283 16.40 36.99 45.07
C GLY A 283 14.94 36.86 44.67
N LYS A 284 14.31 38.02 44.48
CA LYS A 284 12.92 38.12 44.03
C LYS A 284 12.89 38.38 42.53
N VAL A 285 12.03 37.66 41.82
CA VAL A 285 11.80 37.87 40.37
C VAL A 285 11.44 39.32 40.05
N ASP A 286 10.64 39.98 40.89
CA ASP A 286 10.24 41.39 40.70
C ASP A 286 11.41 42.39 40.89
N LEU A 287 12.53 41.94 41.47
CA LEU A 287 13.77 42.69 41.67
C LEU A 287 14.91 42.16 40.78
N ASN A 288 14.59 41.55 39.64
CA ASN A 288 15.53 40.98 38.67
C ASN A 288 16.53 39.99 39.31
N GLY A 289 16.05 39.15 40.22
CA GLY A 289 16.84 38.09 40.85
C GLY A 289 17.69 38.55 42.04
N CYS A 290 17.54 39.80 42.48
CA CYS A 290 18.29 40.30 43.62
C CYS A 290 17.56 40.14 44.97
N PRO A 291 18.29 39.89 46.07
CA PRO A 291 17.73 39.84 47.41
C PRO A 291 17.29 41.24 47.88
N ASP A 292 16.32 41.23 48.79
CA ASP A 292 15.76 42.39 49.49
C ASP A 292 15.52 41.91 50.92
N THR A 293 16.50 42.20 51.77
CA THR A 293 16.68 41.60 53.09
C THR A 293 15.68 42.13 54.12
N ASP A 294 15.25 43.39 53.99
CA ASP A 294 14.32 44.04 54.91
C ASP A 294 12.88 44.20 54.36
N ASP A 295 12.64 43.73 53.13
CA ASP A 295 11.35 43.72 52.44
C ASP A 295 10.78 45.13 52.16
N ASP A 296 11.62 46.16 52.00
CA ASP A 296 11.18 47.53 51.69
C ASP A 296 10.86 47.77 50.20
N GLY A 297 11.23 46.80 49.35
CA GLY A 297 11.02 46.81 47.91
C GLY A 297 12.18 47.38 47.08
N ILE A 298 13.34 47.61 47.70
CA ILE A 298 14.60 47.99 47.07
C ILE A 298 15.56 46.81 47.23
N ALA A 299 16.25 46.42 46.16
CA ALA A 299 17.22 45.34 46.25
C ALA A 299 18.42 45.75 47.11
N ASP A 300 19.01 44.80 47.86
CA ASP A 300 20.15 45.04 48.77
C ASP A 300 21.33 45.75 48.08
N LYS A 301 21.50 45.53 46.77
CA LYS A 301 22.57 46.16 45.96
C LYS A 301 22.33 47.65 45.68
N ASP A 302 21.08 48.08 45.73
CA ASP A 302 20.61 49.45 45.45
C ASP A 302 20.15 50.17 46.73
N ASP A 303 20.05 49.45 47.86
CA ASP A 303 19.68 49.95 49.17
C ASP A 303 20.90 50.48 49.97
N LEU A 304 20.79 51.69 50.51
CA LEU A 304 21.80 52.31 51.35
C LEU A 304 21.79 51.77 52.80
N CYS A 305 20.69 51.16 53.21
CA CYS A 305 20.45 50.53 54.52
C CYS A 305 19.80 49.13 54.39
N PRO A 306 20.46 48.12 53.78
CA PRO A 306 19.85 46.81 53.44
C PRO A 306 19.26 45.97 54.59
N ASP A 307 19.47 46.38 55.84
CA ASP A 307 18.99 45.69 57.04
C ASP A 307 17.86 46.46 57.74
N GLU A 308 17.46 47.64 57.24
CA GLU A 308 16.53 48.57 57.88
C GLU A 308 15.60 49.25 56.86
N ALA A 309 14.36 48.76 56.77
CA ALA A 309 13.42 49.21 55.76
C ALA A 309 13.21 50.73 55.71
N GLY A 310 13.30 51.29 54.50
CA GLY A 310 13.10 52.71 54.25
C GLY A 310 12.32 52.99 52.96
N PRO A 311 11.92 54.25 52.73
CA PRO A 311 11.28 54.62 51.48
C PRO A 311 12.29 54.81 50.34
N LEU A 312 11.81 54.66 49.10
CA LEU A 312 12.59 54.98 47.89
C LEU A 312 13.14 56.41 47.86
N SER A 313 12.47 57.36 48.52
CA SER A 313 12.92 58.76 48.62
C SER A 313 14.26 58.93 49.34
N THR A 314 14.61 57.98 50.19
CA THR A 314 15.85 57.95 50.99
C THR A 314 16.74 56.78 50.62
N SER A 315 16.51 56.18 49.43
CA SER A 315 17.27 55.03 48.93
C SER A 315 17.31 53.86 49.94
N GLY A 316 16.17 53.56 50.56
CA GLY A 316 15.98 52.42 51.46
C GLY A 316 16.39 52.66 52.90
N CYS A 317 16.86 53.85 53.26
CA CYS A 317 17.14 54.18 54.66
C CYS A 317 15.92 54.78 55.40
N PRO A 318 15.73 54.48 56.69
CA PRO A 318 14.71 55.12 57.50
C PRO A 318 15.00 56.61 57.70
N ASP A 319 13.93 57.40 57.71
CA ASP A 319 13.86 58.83 58.06
C ASP A 319 12.63 58.98 58.96
N ARG A 320 12.84 58.86 60.27
CA ARG A 320 11.78 58.71 61.28
C ARG A 320 10.96 59.98 61.48
N ASP A 321 11.57 61.15 61.32
CA ASP A 321 10.91 62.43 61.55
C ASP A 321 10.50 63.16 60.26
N GLY A 322 10.99 62.70 59.10
CA GLY A 322 10.58 63.15 57.78
C GLY A 322 11.17 64.49 57.38
N ASP A 323 12.31 64.89 57.95
CA ASP A 323 12.99 66.15 57.63
C ASP A 323 13.86 66.06 56.35
N GLY A 324 14.02 64.85 55.80
CA GLY A 324 14.78 64.56 54.60
C GLY A 324 16.25 64.16 54.84
N MET A 325 16.69 64.05 56.09
CA MET A 325 17.95 63.44 56.50
C MET A 325 17.70 62.02 57.02
N ILE A 326 18.49 61.05 56.58
CA ILE A 326 18.34 59.67 57.04
C ILE A 326 18.78 59.54 58.51
N ASP A 327 18.15 58.63 59.26
CA ASP A 327 18.37 58.45 60.70
C ASP A 327 19.85 58.29 61.10
N ARG A 328 20.66 57.65 60.25
CA ARG A 328 22.08 57.41 60.50
C ARG A 328 22.92 58.69 60.38
N ASP A 329 22.46 59.63 59.55
CA ASP A 329 23.15 60.89 59.26
C ASP A 329 22.53 62.07 60.04
N ASP A 330 21.37 61.86 60.68
CA ASP A 330 20.66 62.82 61.52
C ASP A 330 21.15 62.80 62.98
N ALA A 331 21.50 63.98 63.51
CA ALA A 331 21.89 64.13 64.91
C ALA A 331 20.70 64.11 65.89
N CYS A 332 19.48 64.36 65.40
CA CYS A 332 18.22 64.34 66.12
C CYS A 332 17.12 63.50 65.41
N PRO A 333 17.30 62.18 65.17
CA PRO A 333 16.43 61.34 64.30
C PRO A 333 14.94 61.20 64.66
N ASP A 334 14.49 61.84 65.75
CA ASP A 334 13.12 61.80 66.24
C ASP A 334 12.50 63.22 66.27
N GLN A 335 13.18 64.24 65.73
CA GLN A 335 12.78 65.65 65.80
C GLN A 335 13.16 66.40 64.52
N PRO A 336 12.18 66.82 63.70
CA PRO A 336 12.48 67.40 62.40
C PRO A 336 13.36 68.64 62.51
N GLY A 337 14.45 68.66 61.75
CA GLY A 337 15.37 69.77 61.69
C GLY A 337 15.64 70.27 60.28
N ILE A 338 16.77 70.93 60.14
CA ILE A 338 17.27 71.43 58.86
C ILE A 338 18.64 70.84 58.59
N ALA A 339 18.95 70.58 57.31
CA ALA A 339 20.25 70.07 56.91
C ALA A 339 21.43 70.95 57.35
N ALA A 340 21.22 72.27 57.50
CA ALA A 340 22.24 73.19 58.00
C ALA A 340 22.64 72.92 59.47
N ASN A 341 21.76 72.30 60.24
CA ASN A 341 21.96 71.93 61.65
C ASN A 341 21.98 70.40 61.85
N ASN A 342 22.42 69.64 60.85
CA ASN A 342 22.52 68.17 60.88
C ASN A 342 21.24 67.47 61.35
N GLY A 343 20.08 67.92 60.85
CA GLY A 343 18.78 67.30 61.15
C GLY A 343 18.20 67.67 62.52
N CYS A 344 18.86 68.54 63.30
CA CYS A 344 18.29 69.06 64.53
C CYS A 344 17.47 70.35 64.33
N PRO A 345 16.38 70.55 65.09
CA PRO A 345 15.66 71.81 65.09
C PRO A 345 16.58 72.95 65.57
N VAL A 346 16.41 74.13 64.98
CA VAL A 346 17.02 75.36 65.51
C VAL A 346 16.37 75.70 66.85
N THR A 347 17.17 76.11 67.83
CA THR A 347 16.66 76.51 69.15
C THR A 347 16.30 77.99 69.14
N ASP A 348 15.20 78.31 69.80
CA ASP A 348 14.70 79.66 70.09
C ASP A 348 14.23 79.59 71.55
N THR A 349 15.16 79.88 72.46
CA THR A 349 15.06 79.57 73.89
C THR A 349 14.02 80.46 74.58
N ASP A 350 13.83 81.69 74.11
CA ASP A 350 12.86 82.63 74.67
C ASP A 350 11.57 82.79 73.85
N GLY A 351 11.53 82.25 72.63
CA GLY A 351 10.35 82.15 71.78
C GLY A 351 9.98 83.45 71.08
N ASP A 352 10.94 84.34 70.83
CA ASP A 352 10.70 85.65 70.20
C ASP A 352 10.68 85.63 68.66
N GLY A 353 11.06 84.48 68.07
CA GLY A 353 11.11 84.28 66.64
C GLY A 353 12.46 84.59 66.00
N VAL A 354 13.50 84.90 66.79
CA VAL A 354 14.91 84.92 66.39
C VAL A 354 15.58 83.66 66.95
N GLU A 355 16.30 82.92 66.10
CA GLU A 355 17.00 81.70 66.52
C GLU A 355 18.16 82.04 67.46
N ASP A 356 18.46 81.20 68.46
CA ASP A 356 19.51 81.45 69.49
C ASP A 356 20.90 81.80 68.89
N GLU A 357 21.24 81.26 67.72
CA GLU A 357 22.50 81.58 67.02
C GLU A 357 22.52 82.97 66.36
N GLN A 358 21.33 83.52 66.10
CA GLN A 358 21.09 84.84 65.49
C GLN A 358 20.60 85.88 66.51
N ASP A 359 20.24 85.42 67.71
CA ASP A 359 19.76 86.22 68.83
C ASP A 359 20.93 86.72 69.69
N GLU A 360 21.02 88.04 69.89
CA GLU A 360 22.02 88.65 70.76
C GLU A 360 21.63 88.58 72.26
N CYS A 361 20.37 88.26 72.56
CA CYS A 361 19.75 88.14 73.86
C CYS A 361 18.96 86.82 74.04
N PRO A 362 19.55 85.64 73.76
CA PRO A 362 18.85 84.35 73.55
C PRO A 362 18.02 83.80 74.73
N ASP A 363 18.11 84.40 75.91
CA ASP A 363 17.36 83.98 77.11
C ASP A 363 16.23 84.98 77.45
N THR A 364 15.97 86.00 76.64
CA THR A 364 15.07 87.12 76.96
C THR A 364 14.37 87.69 75.73
N PHE A 365 13.07 87.37 75.62
CA PHE A 365 12.21 87.76 74.51
C PHE A 365 12.41 89.22 74.08
N GLY A 366 12.75 89.43 72.81
CA GLY A 366 12.92 90.73 72.20
C GLY A 366 12.17 90.92 70.88
N LYS A 367 12.58 91.94 70.13
CA LYS A 367 12.04 92.22 68.79
C LYS A 367 13.04 91.72 67.76
N ALA A 368 12.55 91.04 66.71
CA ALA A 368 13.37 90.62 65.58
C ALA A 368 14.12 91.78 64.89
N GLU A 369 13.56 92.99 64.90
CA GLU A 369 14.18 94.22 64.37
C GLU A 369 15.42 94.67 65.17
N LEU A 370 15.58 94.16 66.40
CA LEU A 370 16.65 94.44 67.34
C LEU A 370 17.50 93.20 67.65
N ASN A 371 17.59 92.27 66.70
CA ASN A 371 18.35 91.01 66.81
C ASN A 371 17.99 90.20 68.08
N GLY A 372 16.70 90.14 68.42
CA GLY A 372 16.17 89.34 69.52
C GLY A 372 16.28 90.00 70.91
N CYS A 373 16.70 91.26 70.98
CA CYS A 373 16.82 91.95 72.26
C CYS A 373 15.57 92.78 72.66
N PRO A 374 15.27 92.89 73.96
CA PRO A 374 14.20 93.73 74.48
C PRO A 374 14.51 95.22 74.31
N ASP A 375 13.45 96.00 74.23
CA ASP A 375 13.44 97.46 74.13
C ASP A 375 12.29 97.93 75.01
N THR A 376 12.61 98.24 76.26
CA THR A 376 11.65 98.44 77.35
C THR A 376 10.90 99.77 77.21
N ASP A 377 11.50 100.77 76.59
CA ASP A 377 10.92 102.10 76.42
C ASP A 377 10.41 102.42 74.99
N ASP A 378 10.54 101.45 74.08
CA ASP A 378 10.09 101.49 72.68
C ASP A 378 10.73 102.62 71.84
N ASP A 379 11.94 103.06 72.17
CA ASP A 379 12.63 104.14 71.45
C ASP A 379 13.38 103.69 70.19
N GLY A 380 13.49 102.37 69.99
CA GLY A 380 14.14 101.72 68.85
C GLY A 380 15.62 101.36 69.07
N ILE A 381 16.12 101.45 70.30
CA ILE A 381 17.44 100.97 70.72
C ILE A 381 17.22 99.81 71.72
N ALA A 382 17.90 98.69 71.52
CA ALA A 382 17.81 97.56 72.45
C ALA A 382 18.35 97.94 73.85
N ASP A 383 17.74 97.42 74.92
CA ASP A 383 18.11 97.69 76.32
C ASP A 383 19.60 97.47 76.61
N LYS A 384 20.24 96.52 75.91
CA LYS A 384 21.67 96.23 76.04
C LYS A 384 22.59 97.30 75.45
N ASP A 385 22.09 98.05 74.46
CA ASP A 385 22.80 99.10 73.75
C ASP A 385 22.35 100.50 74.17
N ASP A 386 21.27 100.60 74.95
CA ASP A 386 20.76 101.84 75.53
C ASP A 386 21.45 102.18 76.86
N LEU A 387 21.90 103.43 76.97
CA LEU A 387 22.47 103.98 78.20
C LEU A 387 21.40 104.24 79.26
N CYS A 388 20.14 104.42 78.85
CA CYS A 388 19.00 104.72 79.70
C CYS A 388 17.78 103.81 79.40
N PRO A 389 17.86 102.48 79.56
CA PRO A 389 16.87 101.49 79.03
C PRO A 389 15.40 101.65 79.49
N ASP A 390 15.13 102.52 80.46
CA ASP A 390 13.78 102.78 80.98
C ASP A 390 13.25 104.18 80.58
N GLU A 391 13.98 104.95 79.75
CA GLU A 391 13.69 106.36 79.41
C GLU A 391 13.86 106.68 77.92
N ALA A 392 12.74 106.66 77.17
CA ALA A 392 12.74 106.80 75.72
C ALA A 392 13.61 107.96 75.18
N GLY A 393 14.60 107.60 74.38
CA GLY A 393 15.52 108.49 73.70
C GLY A 393 14.94 109.15 72.44
N PRO A 394 15.67 110.12 71.86
CA PRO A 394 15.27 110.73 70.61
C PRO A 394 15.47 109.74 69.45
N LEU A 395 14.40 109.46 68.68
CA LEU A 395 14.44 108.63 67.47
C LEU A 395 15.67 108.93 66.61
N SER A 396 16.56 107.94 66.45
CA SER A 396 17.74 108.04 65.59
C SER A 396 17.31 108.28 64.14
N THR A 397 17.56 109.49 63.60
CA THR A 397 17.29 109.87 62.20
C THR A 397 18.28 109.33 61.20
#